data_AF-A0A2M7BD74-F1
#
_entry.id   AF-A0A2M7BD74-F1
#
_cell.length_a   1.000
_cell.length_b   1.000
_cell.length_c   1.000
_cell.angle_alpha   90.00
_cell.angle_beta   90.00
_cell.angle_gamma   90.00
#
_symmetry.space_group_name_H-M   'P 1'
#
loop_
_entity.id
_entity.type
_entity.pdbx_description
1 polymer ?
#
loop_
_entity_poly.entity_id
_entity_poly.type
_entity_poly.pdbx_seq_one_letter_code
_entity_poly.pdbx_strand_id
1 'polypeptide(L)'
;MKRLNKNFYPLGSDLSVKEIITLFKNHFNIVNRQYLIRIKIIDIEIIGSRVWGTPKLDSDLDILVYYEGKVNPQDLKNLFTMSNNRLDLGNFEADITFTKDQIEKWIHDSFYNLKPNNNTSYQ
;
A
#
# COMPACT_ATOMS: atom_id res chain seq x y z
N MET A 1 12.92 -15.34 -3.99
CA MET A 1 12.58 -14.08 -3.31
C MET A 1 11.89 -14.46 -2.01
N LYS A 2 12.36 -13.92 -0.88
CA LYS A 2 11.73 -14.13 0.41
C LYS A 2 10.34 -13.52 0.33
N ARG A 3 9.29 -14.36 0.34
CA ARG A 3 7.94 -13.91 0.69
C ARG A 3 8.09 -13.07 1.96
N LEU A 4 7.60 -11.83 1.96
CA LEU A 4 7.55 -11.02 3.16
C LEU A 4 6.94 -11.88 4.27
N ASN A 5 7.71 -12.05 5.34
CA ASN A 5 7.28 -12.83 6.47
C ASN A 5 6.01 -12.18 7.00
N LYS A 6 4.94 -12.94 7.26
CA LYS A 6 3.65 -12.40 7.72
C LYS A 6 3.75 -11.62 9.04
N ASN A 7 4.90 -11.72 9.70
CA ASN A 7 5.28 -11.02 10.93
C ASN A 7 6.26 -9.86 10.65
N PHE A 8 6.22 -9.27 9.46
CA PHE A 8 6.99 -8.06 9.18
C PHE A 8 6.35 -6.87 9.91
N TYR A 9 7.12 -6.28 10.81
CA TYR A 9 6.82 -5.02 11.47
C TYR A 9 7.67 -3.96 10.76
N PRO A 10 7.08 -3.00 10.03
CA PRO A 10 7.83 -1.88 9.51
C PRO A 10 8.41 -1.12 10.70
N LEU A 11 9.71 -1.35 10.94
CA LEU A 11 10.48 -1.08 12.16
C LEU A 11 10.12 0.25 12.84
N GLY A 12 9.53 0.12 14.04
CA GLY A 12 9.16 1.20 14.96
C GLY A 12 7.65 1.28 15.26
N SER A 13 6.80 0.60 14.49
CA SER A 13 5.40 0.38 14.85
C SER A 13 5.26 -0.97 15.54
N ASP A 14 4.45 -1.04 16.59
CA ASP A 14 4.01 -2.31 17.19
C ASP A 14 3.03 -3.06 16.26
N LEU A 15 2.78 -2.53 15.05
CA LEU A 15 1.80 -3.02 14.09
C LEU A 15 2.47 -3.86 13.00
N SER A 16 2.01 -5.09 12.85
CA SER A 16 2.34 -5.95 11.71
C SER A 16 1.71 -5.40 10.41
N VAL A 17 2.27 -5.80 9.27
CA VAL A 17 1.66 -5.52 7.93
C VAL A 17 0.18 -5.89 7.89
N LYS A 18 -0.22 -7.00 8.53
CA LYS A 18 -1.62 -7.43 8.58
C LYS A 18 -2.50 -6.46 9.37
N GLU A 19 -2.00 -5.94 10.48
CA GLU A 19 -2.73 -4.96 11.30
C GLU A 19 -2.87 -3.63 10.57
N ILE A 20 -1.82 -3.16 9.91
CA ILE A 20 -1.85 -1.95 9.07
C ILE A 20 -2.92 -2.08 7.98
N ILE A 21 -2.93 -3.21 7.25
CA ILE A 21 -3.94 -3.48 6.21
C ILE A 21 -5.35 -3.51 6.82
N THR A 22 -5.50 -4.06 8.02
CA THR A 22 -6.80 -4.12 8.71
C THR A 22 -7.29 -2.73 9.12
N LEU A 23 -6.42 -1.91 9.71
CA LEU A 23 -6.72 -0.53 10.08
C LEU A 23 -7.07 0.30 8.83
N PHE A 24 -6.27 0.17 7.77
CA PHE A 24 -6.55 0.84 6.50
C PHE A 24 -7.93 0.45 5.96
N LYS A 25 -8.26 -0.85 5.90
CA LYS A 25 -9.57 -1.31 5.40
C LYS A 25 -10.72 -0.77 6.23
N ASN A 26 -10.57 -0.74 7.56
CA ASN A 26 -11.59 -0.20 8.46
C ASN A 26 -11.79 1.30 8.23
N HIS A 27 -10.69 2.06 8.19
CA HIS A 27 -10.71 3.49 7.90
C HIS A 27 -11.33 3.80 6.54
N PHE A 28 -10.89 3.08 5.51
CA PHE A 28 -11.43 3.19 4.16
C PHE A 28 -12.94 2.93 4.13
N ASN A 29 -13.43 1.92 4.85
CA ASN A 29 -14.86 1.63 4.90
C ASN A 29 -15.66 2.77 5.55
N ILE A 30 -15.10 3.45 6.57
CA ILE A 30 -15.72 4.62 7.19
C ILE A 30 -15.81 5.76 6.17
N VAL A 31 -14.69 6.12 5.54
CA VAL A 31 -14.61 7.19 4.53
C VAL A 31 -15.51 6.88 3.32
N ASN A 32 -15.48 5.65 2.81
CA ASN A 32 -16.30 5.21 1.68
C ASN A 32 -17.81 5.32 1.97
N ARG A 33 -18.24 5.04 3.22
CA ARG A 33 -19.64 5.21 3.65
C ARG A 33 -20.00 6.68 3.83
N GLN A 34 -19.15 7.46 4.48
CA GLN A 34 -19.37 8.87 4.76
C GLN A 34 -19.55 9.69 3.47
N TYR A 35 -18.75 9.39 2.45
CA TYR A 35 -18.73 10.14 1.19
C TYR A 35 -19.41 9.40 0.01
N LEU A 36 -20.01 8.23 0.26
CA LEU A 36 -20.74 7.43 -0.74
C LEU A 36 -19.95 7.19 -2.04
N ILE A 37 -18.64 6.94 -1.90
CA ILE A 37 -17.65 6.90 -3.01
C ILE A 37 -17.87 5.68 -3.93
N ARG A 38 -18.53 4.62 -3.42
CA ARG A 38 -18.88 3.38 -4.15
C ARG A 38 -17.69 2.76 -4.88
N ILE A 39 -16.57 2.64 -4.18
CA ILE A 39 -15.36 1.96 -4.63
C ILE A 39 -15.18 0.63 -3.90
N LYS A 40 -14.55 -0.34 -4.58
CA LYS A 40 -14.20 -1.65 -4.04
C LYS A 40 -12.69 -1.81 -4.04
N ILE A 41 -12.10 -2.07 -2.87
CA ILE A 41 -10.69 -2.43 -2.78
C ILE A 41 -10.51 -3.83 -3.37
N ILE A 42 -9.52 -3.95 -4.25
CA ILE A 42 -9.07 -5.21 -4.84
C ILE A 42 -7.88 -5.74 -4.05
N ASP A 43 -6.90 -4.87 -3.78
CA ASP A 43 -5.70 -5.24 -3.07
C ASP A 43 -5.06 -4.05 -2.34
N ILE A 44 -4.24 -4.36 -1.34
CA ILE A 44 -3.45 -3.38 -0.60
C ILE A 44 -2.04 -3.95 -0.40
N GLU A 45 -1.06 -3.17 -0.79
CA GLU A 45 0.35 -3.48 -0.60
C GLU A 45 1.00 -2.43 0.29
N ILE A 46 1.89 -2.89 1.18
CA ILE A 46 2.80 -2.00 1.91
C ILE A 46 4.12 -2.08 1.17
N ILE A 47 4.63 -0.93 0.73
CA ILE A 47 5.82 -0.85 -0.11
C ILE A 47 6.88 0.08 0.51
N GLY A 48 7.93 0.37 -0.24
CA GLY A 48 8.89 1.41 0.10
C GLY A 48 9.96 1.00 1.11
N SER A 49 10.68 2.02 1.57
CA SER A 49 11.95 1.87 2.30
C SER A 49 11.80 1.10 3.61
N ARG A 50 10.67 1.27 4.30
CA ARG A 50 10.32 0.56 5.53
C ARG A 50 10.17 -0.94 5.32
N VAL A 51 9.66 -1.36 4.16
CA VAL A 51 9.51 -2.78 3.79
C VAL A 51 10.81 -3.39 3.29
N TRP A 52 11.64 -2.59 2.61
CA TRP A 52 12.93 -3.04 2.10
C TRP A 52 14.07 -3.04 3.13
N GLY A 53 13.82 -2.53 4.34
CA GLY A 53 14.80 -2.50 5.42
C GLY A 53 15.85 -1.40 5.25
N THR A 54 15.55 -0.37 4.46
CA THR A 54 16.40 0.82 4.29
C THR A 54 15.70 2.13 4.68
N PRO A 55 14.93 2.19 5.79
CA PRO A 55 14.26 3.43 6.18
C PRO A 55 15.25 4.46 6.74
N LYS A 56 14.92 5.74 6.54
CA LYS A 56 15.49 6.86 7.30
C LYS A 56 14.64 7.10 8.55
N LEU A 57 15.15 7.93 9.46
CA LEU A 57 14.48 8.26 10.73
C LEU A 57 13.08 8.86 10.51
N ASP A 58 12.95 9.65 9.45
CA ASP A 58 11.76 10.39 9.05
C ASP A 58 10.96 9.69 7.94
N SER A 59 11.29 8.44 7.59
CA SER A 59 10.57 7.74 6.53
C SER A 59 9.10 7.54 6.89
N ASP A 60 8.22 7.83 5.96
CA ASP A 60 6.80 7.51 5.97
C ASP A 60 6.56 6.03 5.70
N LEU A 61 5.31 5.60 5.90
CA LEU A 61 4.81 4.31 5.50
C LEU A 61 4.07 4.42 4.16
N ASP A 62 4.58 3.74 3.14
CA ASP A 62 3.96 3.73 1.82
C ASP A 62 2.89 2.64 1.70
N ILE A 63 1.65 3.05 1.40
CA ILE A 63 0.50 2.17 1.16
C ILE A 63 0.03 2.32 -0.27
N LEU A 64 0.06 1.23 -1.04
CA LEU A 64 -0.48 1.17 -2.39
C LEU A 64 -1.82 0.42 -2.39
N VAL A 65 -2.85 1.05 -2.97
CA VAL A 65 -4.24 0.56 -2.93
C VAL A 65 -4.77 0.39 -4.34
N TYR A 66 -5.04 -0.85 -4.70
CA TYR A 66 -5.70 -1.20 -5.95
C TYR A 66 -7.21 -1.23 -5.74
N TYR A 67 -7.95 -0.53 -6.59
CA TYR A 67 -9.40 -0.45 -6.47
C TYR A 67 -10.13 -0.51 -7.80
N GLU A 68 -11.37 -0.95 -7.72
CA GLU A 68 -12.36 -0.90 -8.78
C GLU A 68 -13.35 0.23 -8.49
N GLY A 69 -13.58 1.09 -9.48
CA GLY A 69 -14.59 2.15 -9.39
C GLY A 69 -14.31 3.32 -10.33
N LYS A 70 -15.25 4.28 -10.35
CA LYS A 70 -15.21 5.40 -11.29
C LYS A 70 -14.42 6.62 -10.77
N VAL A 71 -14.30 6.76 -9.46
CA VAL A 71 -13.64 7.92 -8.81
C VAL A 71 -12.19 8.02 -9.23
N ASN A 72 -11.67 9.22 -9.49
CA ASN A 72 -10.29 9.43 -9.91
C ASN A 72 -9.31 9.12 -8.76
N PRO A 73 -8.13 8.50 -9.02
CA PRO A 73 -7.10 8.30 -8.01
C PRO A 73 -6.71 9.56 -7.21
N GLN A 74 -6.58 10.71 -7.87
CA GLN A 74 -6.21 11.96 -7.23
C GLN A 74 -7.32 12.46 -6.29
N ASP A 75 -8.58 12.29 -6.67
CA ASP A 75 -9.71 12.65 -5.81
C ASP A 75 -9.74 11.78 -4.55
N LEU A 76 -9.42 10.48 -4.68
CA LEU A 76 -9.27 9.60 -3.52
C LEU A 76 -8.09 10.02 -2.66
N LYS A 77 -6.92 10.28 -3.24
CA LYS A 77 -5.76 10.77 -2.47
C LYS A 77 -6.11 12.04 -1.69
N ASN A 78 -6.72 13.02 -2.36
CA ASN A 78 -7.15 14.26 -1.73
C ASN A 78 -8.09 13.98 -0.55
N LEU A 79 -9.08 13.11 -0.72
CA LEU A 79 -10.03 12.77 0.32
C LEU A 79 -9.39 12.14 1.57
N PHE A 80 -8.41 11.24 1.38
CA PHE A 80 -7.72 10.55 2.46
C PHE A 80 -6.59 11.39 3.11
N THR A 81 -6.18 12.48 2.47
CA THR A 81 -5.22 13.45 3.05
C THR A 81 -5.88 14.60 3.80
N MET A 82 -7.21 14.76 3.71
CA MET A 82 -7.96 15.74 4.50
C MET A 82 -7.74 15.49 5.99
N SER A 83 -7.60 16.56 6.78
CA SER A 83 -7.26 16.47 8.22
C SER A 83 -8.23 15.63 9.04
N ASN A 84 -9.51 15.63 8.69
CA ASN A 84 -10.56 14.83 9.35
C ASN A 84 -10.61 13.36 8.88
N ASN A 85 -9.86 13.00 7.83
CA ASN A 85 -9.83 11.68 7.23
C ASN A 85 -8.41 11.08 7.23
N ARG A 86 -7.45 11.68 7.96
CA ARG A 86 -6.12 11.12 8.10
C ARG A 86 -6.19 9.77 8.81
N LEU A 87 -5.54 8.77 8.24
CA LEU A 87 -5.37 7.47 8.87
C LEU A 87 -4.36 7.61 10.01
N ASP A 88 -4.77 7.24 11.22
CA ASP A 88 -3.89 7.16 12.38
C ASP A 88 -3.26 5.75 12.45
N LEU A 89 -1.93 5.69 12.33
CA LEU A 89 -1.13 4.48 12.52
C LEU A 89 -0.17 4.61 13.70
N GLY A 90 -0.47 5.50 14.65
CA GLY A 90 0.38 5.82 15.80
C GLY A 90 1.52 6.75 15.40
N ASN A 91 2.76 6.28 15.51
CA ASN A 91 3.96 7.12 15.36
C ASN A 91 4.39 7.36 13.89
N PHE A 92 3.59 6.93 12.91
CA PHE A 92 3.97 6.97 11.50
C PHE A 92 2.96 7.75 10.69
N GLU A 93 3.48 8.68 9.88
CA GLU A 93 2.73 9.20 8.75
C GLU A 93 2.67 8.14 7.65
N ALA A 94 1.51 8.03 7.00
CA ALA A 94 1.30 7.13 5.87
C ALA A 94 1.08 7.94 4.60
N ASP A 95 1.84 7.67 3.54
CA ASP A 95 1.49 8.11 2.20
C ASP A 95 0.67 7.01 1.51
N ILE A 96 -0.49 7.41 0.97
CA ILE A 96 -1.45 6.50 0.38
C ILE A 96 -1.53 6.81 -1.11
N THR A 97 -1.19 5.82 -1.92
CA THR A 97 -1.33 5.87 -3.37
C THR A 97 -2.49 4.98 -3.80
N PHE A 98 -3.40 5.52 -4.61
CA PHE A 98 -4.52 4.78 -5.17
C PHE A 98 -4.28 4.51 -6.65
N THR A 99 -4.57 3.29 -7.10
CA THR A 99 -4.43 2.87 -8.50
C THR A 99 -5.69 2.14 -8.96
N LYS A 100 -6.22 2.54 -10.12
CA LYS A 100 -7.37 1.85 -10.74
C LYS A 100 -6.91 0.56 -11.41
N ASP A 101 -7.63 -0.52 -11.17
CA ASP A 101 -7.45 -1.75 -11.96
C ASP A 101 -7.97 -1.51 -13.38
N GLN A 102 -7.19 -1.75 -14.43
CA GLN A 102 -7.31 -3.01 -15.16
C GLN A 102 -6.02 -3.44 -15.90
N ILE A 103 -4.92 -2.68 -15.84
CA ILE A 103 -3.69 -2.97 -16.60
C ILE A 103 -2.44 -2.82 -15.73
N GLU A 104 -2.44 -1.87 -14.80
CA GLU A 104 -1.25 -1.55 -14.01
C GLU A 104 -0.90 -2.59 -12.95
N LYS A 105 -1.89 -3.31 -12.38
CA LYS A 105 -1.59 -4.44 -11.49
C LYS A 105 -0.88 -5.57 -12.23
N TRP A 106 -1.34 -5.91 -13.44
CA TRP A 106 -0.67 -6.91 -14.28
C TRP A 106 0.74 -6.46 -14.68
N ILE A 107 0.94 -5.18 -15.02
CA ILE A 107 2.27 -4.61 -15.28
C ILE A 107 3.13 -4.66 -14.01
N HIS A 108 2.62 -4.25 -12.85
CA HIS A 108 3.34 -4.32 -11.58
C HIS A 108 3.77 -5.76 -11.27
N ASP A 109 2.83 -6.70 -11.35
CA ASP A 109 3.10 -8.13 -11.14
C ASP A 109 4.06 -8.71 -12.20
N SER A 110 3.97 -8.27 -13.46
CA SER A 110 4.78 -8.80 -14.57
C SER A 110 6.19 -8.22 -14.63
N PHE A 111 6.40 -6.97 -14.22
CA PHE A 111 7.72 -6.33 -14.26
C PHE A 111 8.48 -6.46 -12.94
N TYR A 112 7.80 -6.47 -11.79
CA TYR A 112 8.47 -6.53 -10.49
C TYR A 112 8.64 -7.96 -9.93
N ASN A 113 8.06 -8.99 -10.56
CA ASN A 113 8.33 -10.41 -10.23
C ASN A 113 9.32 -11.13 -11.17
N LEU A 114 9.92 -10.45 -12.15
CA LEU A 114 10.97 -11.03 -12.97
C LEU A 114 12.30 -11.05 -12.20
N LYS A 115 12.64 -12.19 -11.60
CA LYS A 115 14.03 -12.44 -11.21
C LYS A 115 14.93 -12.34 -12.45
N PRO A 116 16.16 -11.79 -12.36
CA PRO A 116 17.18 -12.13 -13.32
C PRO A 116 17.41 -13.64 -13.23
N ASN A 117 17.22 -14.32 -14.36
CA ASN A 117 17.52 -15.72 -14.50
C ASN A 117 19.05 -15.83 -14.51
N ASN A 118 19.65 -15.95 -13.32
CA ASN A 118 21.08 -16.23 -13.16
C ASN A 118 21.34 -17.68 -13.60
N ASN A 119 21.31 -17.92 -14.90
CA ASN A 119 21.82 -19.10 -15.58
C ASN A 119 22.26 -18.69 -16.98
N THR A 120 23.37 -17.97 -17.04
CA THR A 120 24.25 -17.97 -18.21
C THR A 120 25.66 -18.17 -17.71
N SER A 121 25.96 -19.40 -17.30
CA SER A 121 27.30 -19.95 -17.39
C SER A 121 27.63 -20.05 -18.88
N TYR A 122 28.32 -19.04 -19.41
CA TYR A 122 29.08 -19.25 -20.63
C TYR A 122 30.37 -19.97 -20.24
N GLN A 123 30.47 -21.21 -20.69
CA GLN A 123 31.75 -21.92 -20.84
C GLN A 123 32.58 -21.23 -21.91
#